data_AF-A0AAJ2EIW3-F1
#
_entry.id   AF-A0AAJ2EIW3-F1
#
_cell.length_a   1.000
_cell.length_b   1.000
_cell.length_c   1.000
_cell.angle_alpha   90.00
_cell.angle_beta   90.00
_cell.angle_gamma   90.00
#
_symmetry.space_group_name_H-M   'P 1'
#
loop_
_entity.id
_entity.type
_entity.pdbx_description
1 polymer ?
#
loop_
_entity_poly.entity_id
_entity_poly.type
_entity_poly.pdbx_seq_one_letter_code
_entity_poly.pdbx_strand_id
1 'polypeptide(L)'
;MSTLQRQFPHAFPRSPAPKVPLKVGILKDMLAQALSLGLRERDARNGVKRWCRGHSYWTCLIEGSARVDLAGAITVVVSAAEAEYGTRQEKAQLARRQEQMVNKRLDRPR
;
A
#
# COMPACT_ATOMS: atom_id res chain seq x y z
N MET A 1 -7.41 14.12 -3.59
CA MET A 1 -7.59 13.73 -2.18
C MET A 1 -8.44 12.48 -2.14
N SER A 2 -7.86 11.31 -1.88
CA SER A 2 -8.66 10.08 -1.72
C SER A 2 -9.34 10.08 -0.35
N THR A 3 -10.54 9.52 -0.24
CA THR A 3 -11.31 9.46 1.01
C THR A 3 -10.51 8.80 2.15
N LEU A 4 -9.68 7.80 1.83
CA LEU A 4 -8.81 7.14 2.81
C LEU A 4 -7.77 8.07 3.43
N GLN A 5 -7.12 8.92 2.65
CA GLN A 5 -6.11 9.84 3.17
C GLN A 5 -6.72 10.89 4.11
N ARG A 6 -8.00 11.23 3.92
CA ARG A 6 -8.73 12.14 4.81
C ARG A 6 -9.14 11.45 6.11
N GLN A 7 -9.59 10.20 6.03
CA GLN A 7 -10.05 9.46 7.21
C GLN A 7 -8.89 8.89 8.03
N PHE A 8 -7.77 8.54 7.39
CA PHE A 8 -6.65 7.83 7.99
C PHE A 8 -5.31 8.44 7.56
N PRO A 9 -5.02 9.70 7.93
CA PRO A 9 -3.80 10.38 7.50
C PRO A 9 -2.51 9.73 8.03
N HIS A 10 -2.57 9.07 9.20
CA HIS A 10 -1.41 8.39 9.80
C HIS A 10 -1.02 7.10 9.07
N ALA A 11 -2.00 6.27 8.70
CA ALA A 11 -1.76 5.05 7.93
C ALA A 11 -1.54 5.32 6.44
N PHE A 12 -2.17 6.36 5.89
CA PHE A 12 -2.11 6.73 4.48
C PHE A 12 -1.54 8.14 4.31
N PRO A 13 -0.25 8.36 4.60
CA PRO A 13 0.36 9.67 4.49
C PRO A 13 0.33 10.21 3.05
N ARG A 14 0.27 11.54 2.92
CA ARG A 14 0.36 12.24 1.64
C ARG A 14 1.80 12.67 1.39
N SER A 15 2.23 12.65 0.12
CA SER A 15 3.48 13.31 -0.31
C SER A 15 3.55 14.73 0.26
N PRO A 16 4.67 15.14 0.87
CA PRO A 16 6.02 14.55 0.82
C PRO A 16 6.33 13.48 1.89
N ALA A 17 5.39 13.12 2.77
CA ALA A 17 5.67 12.17 3.84
C ALA A 17 6.00 10.77 3.26
N PRO A 18 7.02 10.08 3.82
CA PRO A 18 7.40 8.76 3.37
C PRO A 18 6.24 7.79 3.61
N LYS A 19 6.04 6.84 2.69
CA LYS A 19 5.04 5.81 2.91
C LYS A 19 5.47 4.92 4.07
N VAL A 20 4.47 4.41 4.79
CA VAL A 20 4.65 3.60 5.99
C VAL A 20 4.20 2.16 5.74
N PRO A 21 4.89 1.16 6.31
CA PRO A 21 4.44 -0.21 6.24
C PRO A 21 3.19 -0.37 7.13
N LEU A 22 2.15 -1.00 6.56
CA LEU A 22 0.88 -1.17 7.25
C LEU A 22 0.87 -2.47 8.07
N LYS A 23 0.10 -2.48 9.16
CA LYS A 23 -0.19 -3.68 9.95
C LYS A 23 -0.66 -4.84 9.06
N VAL A 24 -0.21 -6.07 9.36
CA VAL A 24 -0.75 -7.27 8.70
C VAL A 24 -2.23 -7.39 9.04
N GLY A 25 -3.08 -7.56 8.01
CA GLY A 25 -4.52 -7.62 8.21
C GLY A 25 -5.20 -6.27 8.37
N ILE A 26 -4.55 -5.15 8.03
CA ILE A 26 -5.12 -3.78 8.07
C ILE A 26 -6.47 -3.66 7.35
N LEU A 27 -6.76 -4.52 6.37
CA LEU A 27 -8.06 -4.56 5.71
C LEU A 27 -9.18 -4.92 6.69
N LYS A 28 -8.97 -5.85 7.62
CA LYS A 28 -9.98 -6.23 8.63
C LYS A 28 -10.30 -5.05 9.54
N ASP A 29 -9.26 -4.39 10.04
CA ASP A 29 -9.39 -3.19 10.87
C ASP A 29 -10.09 -2.07 10.08
N MET A 30 -9.78 -1.95 8.79
CA MET A 30 -10.38 -0.92 7.95
C MET A 30 -11.85 -1.20 7.65
N LEU A 31 -12.24 -2.45 7.47
CA LEU A 31 -13.65 -2.82 7.32
C LEU A 31 -14.45 -2.56 8.60
N ALA A 32 -13.86 -2.86 9.76
CA ALA A 32 -14.46 -2.56 11.06
C ALA A 32 -14.67 -1.05 11.26
N GLN A 33 -13.67 -0.22 10.97
CA GLN A 33 -13.80 1.24 11.05
C GLN A 33 -14.69 1.83 9.95
N ALA A 34 -14.68 1.24 8.75
CA ALA A 34 -15.51 1.70 7.64
C ALA A 34 -17.00 1.65 8.00
N LEU A 35 -17.43 0.59 8.71
CA LEU A 35 -18.80 0.47 9.20
C LEU A 35 -19.17 1.63 10.13
N SER A 36 -18.31 1.96 11.10
CA SER A 36 -18.52 3.07 12.04
C SER A 36 -18.47 4.45 11.37
N LEU A 37 -17.73 4.59 10.27
CA LEU A 37 -17.58 5.84 9.51
C LEU A 37 -18.60 6.00 8.38
N GLY A 38 -19.50 5.03 8.18
CA GLY A 38 -20.44 5.01 7.05
C GLY A 38 -19.76 4.85 5.68
N LEU A 39 -18.51 4.38 5.65
CA LEU A 39 -17.77 4.11 4.42
C LEU A 39 -18.20 2.75 3.87
N ARG A 40 -18.48 2.68 2.56
CA ARG A 40 -18.83 1.40 1.94
C ARG A 40 -17.62 0.46 1.96
N GLU A 41 -17.83 -0.78 2.36
CA GLU A 41 -16.78 -1.83 2.38
C GLU A 41 -16.02 -1.89 1.04
N ARG A 42 -16.72 -1.79 -0.10
CA ARG A 42 -16.10 -1.82 -1.43
C ARG A 42 -15.03 -0.72 -1.58
N ASP A 43 -15.30 0.46 -1.04
CA ASP A 43 -14.44 1.64 -1.18
C ASP A 43 -13.23 1.51 -0.24
N ALA A 44 -13.44 0.96 0.97
CA ALA A 44 -12.37 0.57 1.87
C ALA A 44 -11.42 -0.45 1.22
N ARG A 45 -11.97 -1.57 0.72
CA ARG A 45 -11.20 -2.64 0.07
C ARG A 45 -10.45 -2.15 -1.16
N ASN A 46 -11.10 -1.33 -2.00
CA ASN A 46 -10.46 -0.75 -3.18
C ASN A 46 -9.36 0.23 -2.82
N GLY A 47 -9.54 1.00 -1.74
CA GLY A 47 -8.52 1.89 -1.19
C GLY A 47 -7.27 1.14 -0.74
N VAL A 48 -7.44 0.13 0.11
CA VAL A 48 -6.33 -0.73 0.58
C VAL A 48 -5.64 -1.40 -0.60
N LYS A 49 -6.41 -1.98 -1.54
CA LYS A 49 -5.84 -2.59 -2.75
C LYS A 49 -5.01 -1.60 -3.55
N ARG A 50 -5.49 -0.37 -3.75
CA ARG A 50 -4.76 0.67 -4.48
C ARG A 50 -3.46 1.05 -3.76
N TRP A 51 -3.49 1.08 -2.43
CA TRP A 51 -2.31 1.38 -1.62
C TRP A 51 -1.25 0.28 -1.72
N CYS A 52 -1.62 -0.98 -1.45
CA CYS A 52 -0.70 -2.13 -1.47
C CYS A 52 -0.18 -2.48 -2.88
N ARG A 53 -0.88 -2.05 -3.95
CA ARG A 53 -0.41 -2.22 -5.34
C ARG A 53 0.63 -1.19 -5.78
N GLY A 54 0.82 -0.11 -5.01
CA GLY A 54 1.77 0.93 -5.37
C GLY A 54 3.22 0.48 -5.17
N HIS A 55 4.10 0.80 -6.12
CA HIS A 55 5.55 0.59 -6.02
C HIS A 55 6.11 1.01 -4.66
N SER A 56 5.72 2.20 -4.21
CA SER A 56 6.20 2.79 -2.97
C SER A 56 5.65 2.13 -1.68
N TYR A 57 4.75 1.14 -1.77
CA TYR A 57 4.40 0.31 -0.62
C TYR A 57 5.48 -0.73 -0.34
N TRP A 58 5.99 -1.37 -1.40
CA TRP A 58 7.02 -2.41 -1.29
C TRP A 58 8.37 -1.83 -0.88
N THR A 59 8.73 -0.64 -1.36
CA THR A 59 9.98 0.05 -1.00
C THR A 59 10.08 0.43 0.48
N CYS A 60 8.95 0.46 1.19
CA CYS A 60 8.90 0.87 2.60
C CYS A 60 8.95 -0.32 3.56
N LEU A 61 8.99 -1.56 3.05
CA LEU A 61 9.21 -2.76 3.85
C LEU A 61 10.72 -2.95 4.06
N ILE A 62 11.28 -2.14 4.94
CA ILE A 62 12.68 -2.24 5.38
C ILE A 62 12.69 -2.98 6.72
N GLU A 63 13.63 -3.91 6.91
CA GLU A 63 13.81 -4.60 8.18
C GLU A 63 13.92 -3.60 9.35
N GLY A 64 13.22 -3.87 10.45
CA GLY A 64 13.17 -2.99 11.61
C GLY A 64 12.21 -1.80 11.49
N SER A 65 11.58 -1.58 10.32
CA SER A 65 10.55 -0.55 10.18
C SER A 65 9.30 -0.92 10.97
N ALA A 66 8.78 0.04 11.73
CA ALA A 66 7.57 -0.12 12.51
C ALA A 66 6.32 -0.13 11.60
N ARG A 67 5.52 -1.18 11.67
CA ARG A 67 4.21 -1.23 11.01
C ARG A 67 3.20 -0.43 11.81
N VAL A 68 2.47 0.44 11.13
CA VAL A 68 1.42 1.26 11.73
C VAL A 68 0.03 0.69 11.47
N ASP A 69 -0.86 0.84 12.44
CA ASP A 69 -2.29 0.63 12.24
C ASP A 69 -3.00 1.88 11.70
N LEU A 70 -4.34 1.85 11.63
CA LEU A 70 -5.16 2.95 11.12
C LEU A 70 -5.10 4.22 11.98
N ALA A 71 -4.81 4.07 13.28
CA ALA A 71 -4.64 5.18 14.22
C ALA A 71 -3.20 5.73 14.20
N GLY A 72 -2.26 5.05 13.54
CA GLY A 72 -0.84 5.40 13.54
C GLY A 72 -0.06 4.75 14.69
N ALA A 73 -0.67 3.84 15.46
CA ALA A 73 0.02 3.13 16.52
C ALA A 73 0.95 2.08 15.91
N ILE A 74 2.14 1.96 16.49
CA ILE A 74 3.12 0.94 16.11
C ILE A 74 2.60 -0.41 16.60
N THR A 75 2.52 -1.38 15.69
CA THR A 75 1.98 -2.71 15.98
C THR A 75 3.08 -3.75 16.10
N VAL A 76 3.86 -3.91 15.04
CA VAL A 76 4.97 -4.88 14.95
C VAL A 76 6.01 -4.33 14.00
N VAL A 77 7.27 -4.73 14.18
CA VAL A 77 8.35 -4.39 13.25
C VAL A 77 8.37 -5.35 12.07
N VAL A 78 8.77 -4.85 10.91
CA VAL A 78 9.01 -5.67 9.71
C VAL A 78 10.23 -6.55 9.95
N SER A 79 10.07 -7.87 9.79
CA SER A 79 11.18 -8.82 9.89
C SER A 79 12.02 -8.86 8.61
N ALA A 80 13.25 -9.38 8.69
CA ALA A 80 14.12 -9.59 7.53
C ALA A 80 13.41 -10.34 6.38
N ALA A 81 12.66 -11.40 6.71
CA ALA A 81 11.92 -12.20 5.73
C ALA A 81 10.83 -11.38 5.01
N GLU A 82 10.15 -10.48 5.73
CA GLU A 82 9.14 -9.60 5.14
C GLU A 82 9.77 -8.52 4.26
N ALA A 83 10.93 -7.99 4.65
CA ALA A 83 11.69 -7.02 3.86
C ALA A 83 12.21 -7.64 2.55
N GLU A 84 12.76 -8.85 2.61
CA GLU A 84 13.14 -9.62 1.43
C GLU A 84 11.95 -9.90 0.52
N TYR A 85 10.82 -10.32 1.08
CA TYR A 85 9.60 -10.54 0.32
C TYR A 85 9.15 -9.25 -0.38
N GLY A 86 9.19 -8.12 0.33
CA GLY A 86 8.88 -6.81 -0.25
C GLY A 86 9.75 -6.46 -1.44
N THR A 87 11.06 -6.67 -1.32
CA THR A 87 12.04 -6.44 -2.39
C THR A 87 11.78 -7.33 -3.61
N ARG A 88 11.43 -8.61 -3.41
CA ARG A 88 11.10 -9.53 -4.51
C ARG A 88 9.82 -9.09 -5.25
N GLN A 89 8.80 -8.64 -4.52
CA GLN A 89 7.55 -8.14 -5.09
C GLN A 89 7.74 -6.83 -5.86
N GLU A 90 8.56 -5.92 -5.35
CA GLU A 90 8.92 -4.67 -6.04
C GLU A 90 9.57 -4.96 -7.40
N LYS A 91 10.60 -5.83 -7.42
CA LYS A 91 11.29 -6.22 -8.66
C LYS A 91 10.34 -6.85 -9.68
N ALA A 92 9.47 -7.77 -9.24
CA ALA A 92 8.47 -8.38 -10.11
C ALA A 92 7.47 -7.36 -10.68
N GLN A 93 7.05 -6.37 -9.89
CA GLN A 93 6.17 -5.30 -10.37
C GLN A 93 6.85 -4.36 -11.36
N LEU A 94 8.11 -3.99 -11.11
CA LEU A 94 8.90 -3.19 -12.04
C LEU A 94 9.06 -3.89 -13.40
N ALA A 95 9.40 -5.18 -13.39
CA ALA A 95 9.49 -5.99 -14.61
C ALA A 95 8.17 -5.96 -15.40
N ARG A 96 7.04 -6.26 -14.74
CA ARG A 96 5.70 -6.20 -15.37
C ARG A 96 5.36 -4.83 -15.93
N ARG A 97 5.78 -3.76 -15.26
CA ARG A 97 5.54 -2.38 -15.70
C ARG A 97 6.38 -2.05 -16.93
N GLN A 98 7.64 -2.50 -16.97
CA GLN A 98 8.51 -2.36 -18.13
C GLN A 98 7.95 -3.13 -19.33
N GLU A 99 7.52 -4.38 -19.13
CA GLU A 99 6.87 -5.20 -20.17
C GLU A 99 5.62 -4.52 -20.74
N GLN A 100 4.75 -3.99 -19.87
CA GLN A 100 3.57 -3.23 -20.33
C GLN A 100 3.92 -1.96 -21.10
N MET A 101 4.98 -1.25 -20.69
CA MET A 101 5.45 -0.06 -21.41
C MET A 101 6.01 -0.42 -22.79
N VAL A 102 6.75 -1.53 -22.90
CA VAL A 102 7.25 -2.05 -24.18
C VAL A 102 6.09 -2.47 -25.07
N ASN A 103 5.13 -3.24 -24.56
CA ASN A 103 3.98 -3.70 -25.33
C ASN A 103 3.12 -2.52 -25.83
N LYS A 104 2.92 -1.50 -25.00
CA LYS A 104 2.18 -0.27 -25.39
C LYS A 104 2.91 0.57 -26.44
N ARG A 105 4.25 0.50 -26.52
CA ARG A 105 5.03 1.15 -27.59
C ARG A 105 4.92 0.38 -28.91
N LEU A 106 4.80 -0.93 -28.85
CA LEU A 106 4.62 -1.81 -30.01
C LEU A 106 3.20 -1.71 -30.59
N ASP A 107 2.19 -1.48 -29.75
CA ASP A 107 0.77 -1.40 -30.14
C ASP A 107 0.35 -0.03 -30.71
N ARG A 108 1.28 0.95 -30.85
CA ARG A 108 0.96 2.24 -31.46
C ARG A 108 0.90 2.08 -32.99
N PRO A 109 -0.27 2.29 -33.64
CA PRO A 109 -0.32 2.26 -35.10
C PRO A 109 0.53 3.40 -35.67
N ARG A 110 1.23 3.08 -36.77
CA ARG A 110 2.04 4.02 -37.56
C ARG A 110 1.19 5.07 -38.25
#